data_AF-A0A1E3YUB9-F1
#
_entry.id   AF-A0A1E3YUB9-F1
#
_cell.length_a   1.000
_cell.length_b   1.000
_cell.length_c   1.000
_cell.angle_alpha   90.00
_cell.angle_beta   90.00
_cell.angle_gamma   90.00
#
_symmetry.space_group_name_H-M   'P 1'
#
loop_
_entity.id
_entity.type
_entity.pdbx_description
1 polymer ?
#
loop_
_entity_poly.entity_id
_entity_poly.type
_entity_poly.pdbx_seq_one_letter_code
_entity_poly.pdbx_strand_id
1 'polypeptide(L)'
;MQARLTAVFESGKERVAILQRPDGSTLKITGETKPWRVESFDGRKALFVSADDQRVERPLEAGSAAAVKAGPIGDRLRRPATNQ
;
A
#
# COMPACT_ATOMS: atom_id res chain seq x y z
N MET A 1 -8.63 6.75 -14.27
CA MET A 1 -8.03 6.82 -12.92
C MET A 1 -8.09 5.45 -12.26
N GLN A 2 -7.05 5.06 -11.53
CA GLN A 2 -6.87 3.69 -11.01
C GLN A 2 -7.37 3.58 -9.57
N ALA A 3 -7.89 2.41 -9.16
CA ALA A 3 -8.32 2.17 -7.79
C ALA A 3 -7.10 2.05 -6.84
N ARG A 4 -7.23 2.62 -5.65
CA ARG A 4 -6.17 2.74 -4.62
C ARG A 4 -6.40 1.71 -3.53
N LEU A 5 -5.39 0.95 -3.15
CA LEU A 5 -5.51 0.00 -2.04
C LEU A 5 -5.49 0.78 -0.72
N THR A 6 -6.55 0.69 0.09
CA THR A 6 -6.68 1.45 1.35
C THR A 6 -6.52 0.59 2.59
N ALA A 7 -6.82 -0.70 2.50
CA ALA A 7 -6.60 -1.66 3.59
C ALA A 7 -6.44 -3.09 3.05
N VAL A 8 -5.75 -3.93 3.81
CA VAL A 8 -5.72 -5.38 3.62
C VAL A 8 -5.96 -6.05 4.96
N PHE A 9 -6.90 -6.99 5.00
CA PHE A 9 -7.21 -7.81 6.15
C PHE A 9 -6.79 -9.25 5.86
N GLU A 10 -6.04 -9.84 6.78
CA GLU A 10 -5.55 -11.21 6.70
C GLU A 10 -6.06 -11.99 7.90
N SER A 11 -6.73 -13.11 7.65
CA SER A 11 -7.26 -14.01 8.66
C SER A 11 -6.95 -15.45 8.27
N GLY A 12 -5.85 -15.99 8.80
CA GLY A 12 -5.39 -17.34 8.46
C GLY A 12 -5.06 -17.46 6.96
N LYS A 13 -5.91 -18.20 6.22
CA LYS A 13 -5.77 -18.38 4.75
C LYS A 13 -6.59 -17.36 3.95
N GLU A 14 -7.50 -16.64 4.60
CA GLU A 14 -8.35 -15.67 3.95
C GLU A 14 -7.65 -14.31 3.90
N ARG A 15 -7.74 -13.67 2.74
CA ARG A 15 -7.20 -12.33 2.52
C ARG A 15 -8.24 -11.47 1.81
N VAL A 16 -8.44 -10.28 2.33
CA VAL A 16 -9.42 -9.31 1.83
C VAL A 16 -8.74 -7.97 1.65
N ALA A 17 -8.66 -7.52 0.41
CA ALA A 17 -8.17 -6.20 0.06
C ALA A 17 -9.34 -5.23 -0.14
N ILE A 18 -9.23 -4.03 0.44
CA ILE A 18 -10.16 -2.92 0.26
C ILE A 18 -9.51 -1.88 -0.63
N LEU A 19 -10.14 -1.60 -1.76
CA LEU A 19 -9.70 -0.60 -2.72
C LEU A 19 -10.71 0.53 -2.78
N GLN A 20 -10.24 1.77 -2.83
CA GLN A 20 -11.06 2.92 -3.13
C GLN A 20 -10.97 3.27 -4.61
N ARG A 21 -12.12 3.30 -5.28
CA ARG A 21 -12.23 3.79 -6.65
C ARG A 21 -12.08 5.31 -6.67
N PRO A 22 -11.65 5.89 -7.81
CA PRO A 22 -11.60 7.35 -7.97
C PRO A 22 -12.96 8.04 -7.81
N ASP A 23 -14.05 7.28 -7.99
CA ASP A 23 -15.44 7.69 -7.77
C ASP A 23 -15.81 7.77 -6.26
N GLY A 24 -14.89 7.41 -5.36
CA GLY A 24 -15.12 7.36 -3.91
C GLY A 24 -15.72 6.03 -3.44
N SER A 25 -16.34 5.28 -4.35
CA SER A 25 -16.85 3.93 -4.11
C SER A 25 -15.77 2.95 -3.64
N THR A 26 -16.10 2.12 -2.65
CA THR A 26 -15.21 1.08 -2.12
C THR A 26 -15.42 -0.25 -2.85
N LEU A 27 -14.33 -0.90 -3.24
CA LEU A 27 -14.29 -2.20 -3.89
C LEU A 27 -13.55 -3.20 -2.99
N LYS A 28 -14.20 -4.31 -2.67
CA LYS A 28 -13.61 -5.41 -1.89
C LYS A 28 -13.14 -6.52 -2.83
N ILE A 29 -11.90 -6.95 -2.69
CA ILE A 29 -11.30 -8.05 -3.45
C ILE A 29 -10.81 -9.13 -2.49
N THR A 30 -11.27 -10.35 -2.68
CA THR A 30 -10.88 -11.55 -1.92
C THR A 30 -10.12 -12.54 -2.80
N GLY A 31 -9.63 -13.64 -2.22
CA GLY A 31 -9.02 -14.76 -2.97
C GLY A 31 -9.93 -15.41 -4.02
N GLU A 32 -11.24 -15.19 -3.93
CA GLU A 32 -12.27 -15.79 -4.79
C GLU A 32 -12.94 -14.76 -5.73
N THR A 33 -12.61 -13.48 -5.56
CA THR A 33 -13.20 -12.41 -6.37
C THR A 33 -12.75 -12.54 -7.83
N LYS A 34 -13.68 -12.32 -8.76
CA LYS A 34 -13.42 -12.34 -10.21
C LYS A 34 -13.70 -10.96 -10.82
N PRO A 35 -12.89 -10.50 -11.80
CA PRO A 35 -11.77 -11.23 -12.40
C PRO A 35 -10.49 -11.16 -11.56
N TRP A 36 -10.41 -10.27 -10.56
CA TRP A 36 -9.21 -10.04 -9.76
C TRP A 36 -9.33 -10.66 -8.37
N ARG A 37 -8.29 -11.38 -7.96
CA ARG A 37 -8.13 -11.90 -6.60
C ARG A 37 -6.85 -11.38 -5.96
N VAL A 38 -6.84 -11.26 -4.64
CA VAL A 38 -5.63 -10.94 -3.89
C VAL A 38 -4.82 -12.21 -3.66
N GLU A 39 -3.59 -12.25 -4.16
CA GLU A 39 -2.68 -13.39 -4.02
C GLU A 39 -1.80 -13.25 -2.77
N SER A 40 -1.16 -12.09 -2.60
CA SER A 40 -0.16 -11.85 -1.55
C SER A 40 -0.23 -10.42 -1.01
N PHE A 41 0.19 -10.21 0.23
CA PHE A 41 0.39 -8.89 0.82
C PHE A 41 1.67 -8.87 1.65
N ASP A 42 2.51 -7.88 1.40
CA ASP A 42 3.84 -7.74 2.01
C ASP A 42 3.85 -6.71 3.15
N GLY A 43 2.69 -6.33 3.69
CA GLY A 43 2.58 -5.22 4.65
C GLY A 43 2.62 -3.83 4.00
N ARG A 44 3.18 -3.71 2.79
CA ARG A 44 3.32 -2.44 2.05
C ARG A 44 2.62 -2.41 0.70
N LYS A 45 2.54 -3.55 0.03
CA LYS A 45 1.87 -3.70 -1.27
C LYS A 45 1.14 -5.03 -1.34
N ALA A 46 -0.01 -5.05 -2.01
CA ALA A 46 -0.73 -6.26 -2.33
C ALA A 46 -0.52 -6.65 -3.79
N LEU A 47 -0.35 -7.95 -4.04
CA LEU A 47 -0.29 -8.54 -5.35
C LEU A 47 -1.68 -9.07 -5.71
N PHE A 48 -2.23 -8.56 -6.81
CA PHE A 48 -3.47 -9.02 -7.38
C PHE A 48 -3.19 -9.85 -8.62
N VAL A 49 -3.91 -10.94 -8.78
CA VAL A 49 -3.82 -11.76 -9.99
C VAL A 49 -5.20 -11.88 -10.62
N SER A 50 -5.25 -11.86 -11.94
CA SER A 50 -6.48 -12.09 -12.69
C SER A 50 -6.64 -13.56 -13.07
N ALA A 51 -7.81 -13.94 -13.58
CA ALA A 51 -8.03 -15.26 -14.17
C ALA A 51 -7.15 -15.56 -15.40
N ASP A 52 -6.55 -14.53 -16.01
CA ASP A 52 -5.68 -14.61 -17.20
C ASP A 52 -4.19 -14.57 -16.82
N ASP A 53 -3.86 -14.90 -15.56
CA ASP A 53 -2.52 -14.77 -14.95
C ASP A 53 -1.93 -13.35 -14.98
N GLN A 54 -2.73 -12.31 -15.26
CA GLN A 54 -2.23 -10.94 -15.19
C GLN A 54 -1.99 -10.56 -13.74
N ARG A 55 -0.77 -10.10 -13.44
CA ARG A 55 -0.38 -9.69 -12.09
C ARG A 55 -0.28 -8.18 -11.99
N VAL A 56 -0.86 -7.63 -10.94
CA VAL A 56 -0.89 -6.19 -10.68
C VAL A 56 -0.52 -5.96 -9.23
N GLU A 57 0.55 -5.21 -9.03
CA GLU A 57 0.98 -4.78 -7.70
C GLU A 57 0.29 -3.46 -7.33
N ARG A 58 -0.27 -3.40 -6.12
CA ARG A 58 -0.84 -2.16 -5.57
C ARG A 58 -0.17 -1.82 -4.25
N PRO A 59 0.49 -0.66 -4.15
CA PRO A 59 0.93 -0.17 -2.86
C PRO A 59 -0.30 0.15 -2.00
N LEU A 60 -0.22 -0.18 -0.71
CA LEU A 60 -1.19 0.26 0.28
C LEU A 60 -1.02 1.77 0.44
N GLU A 61 -2.03 2.52 0.02
CA GLU A 61 -2.16 3.94 0.33
C GLU A 61 -2.50 4.04 1.82
N ALA A 62 -1.46 4.09 2.65
CA ALA A 62 -1.60 4.62 4.00
C ALA A 62 -2.12 6.05 3.84
N GLY A 63 -3.34 6.33 4.28
CA GLY A 63 -3.94 7.66 4.16
C GLY A 63 -2.94 8.70 4.65
N SER A 64 -2.31 9.42 3.72
CA SER A 64 -1.28 10.45 3.93
C SER A 64 -0.64 10.47 5.34
N ALA A 65 0.10 9.44 5.73
CA ALA A 65 1.41 9.79 6.23
C ALA A 65 2.14 10.15 4.94
N ALA A 66 2.30 11.45 4.70
CA ALA A 66 3.14 11.96 3.64
C ALA A 66 4.34 11.02 3.51
N ALA A 67 4.81 10.79 2.29
CA ALA A 67 6.20 10.45 2.12
C ALA A 67 7.01 11.45 2.95
N VAL A 68 7.35 11.08 4.20
CA VAL A 68 8.57 11.52 4.81
C VAL A 68 9.56 10.95 3.82
N LYS A 69 9.97 11.82 2.89
CA LYS A 69 11.12 11.58 2.05
C LYS A 69 12.12 10.98 3.02
N ALA A 70 12.47 9.72 2.83
CA ALA A 70 13.76 9.23 3.26
C ALA A 70 14.77 10.02 2.41
N GLY A 71 14.92 11.32 2.72
CA GLY A 71 16.13 12.03 2.43
C GLY A 71 17.21 11.32 3.23
N PRO A 72 18.40 11.14 2.64
CA PRO A 72 19.46 10.39 3.30
C PRO A 72 19.67 10.98 4.69
N ILE A 73 19.75 10.10 5.68
CA ILE A 73 20.25 10.40 7.02
C ILE A 73 21.70 10.81 6.80
N GLY A 74 21.88 12.09 6.48
CA GLY A 74 23.13 12.69 6.05
C GLY A 74 23.44 13.81 7.01
N ASP A 75 24.13 13.43 8.08
CA ASP A 75 25.20 14.17 8.73
C ASP A 75 25.08 15.71 8.70
N ARG A 76 24.55 16.27 9.78
CA ARG A 76 24.82 17.67 10.12
C ARG A 76 25.00 17.83 11.62
N LEU A 77 26.15 17.33 12.07
CA LEU A 77 26.80 17.76 13.29
C LEU A 77 27.12 19.28 13.17
N ARG A 78 26.16 20.17 13.48
CA ARG A 78 26.43 21.61 13.62
C ARG A 78 26.54 21.97 15.09
N ARG A 79 27.79 21.91 15.56
CA ARG A 79 28.50 22.70 16.59
C ARG A 79 27.63 23.46 17.61
N PRO A 80 27.82 23.26 18.93
CA PRO A 80 27.29 24.17 19.92
C PRO A 80 28.06 25.51 19.86
N ALA A 81 27.31 26.62 19.88
CA ALA A 81 27.87 27.95 20.06
C ALA A 81 28.51 28.03 21.46
N THR A 82 29.82 28.25 21.51
CA THR A 82 30.52 28.63 22.74
C THR A 82 30.37 30.12 22.95
N ASN A 83 29.85 30.44 24.13
CA ASN A 83 29.80 31.73 24.77
C ASN A 83 31.20 32.31 25.00
N GLN A 84 31.50 33.47 24.43
CA GLN A 84 32.37 34.50 25.01
C GLN A 84 32.10 35.86 24.38
#